data_AF-A0A5B6XAE0-F1
#
_entry.id   AF-A0A5B6XAE0-F1
#
_cell.length_a   1.000
_cell.length_b   1.000
_cell.length_c   1.000
_cell.angle_alpha   90.00
_cell.angle_beta   90.00
_cell.angle_gamma   90.00
#
_symmetry.space_group_name_H-M   'P 1'
#
loop_
_entity.id
_entity.type
_entity.pdbx_description
1 polymer ?
#
loop_
_entity_poly.entity_id
_entity_poly.type
_entity_poly.pdbx_seq_one_letter_code
_entity_poly.pdbx_strand_id
1 'polypeptide(L)'
;MAKCHRNDIGSIALDRPSTATSSTGNNFRLWTAFTGAAFRRKIFDAVSCGASSRHRHQLMQEMLNETGSQSQPPPPTTTMKSVLKEFNDPKKAEKVVKKPNSNGKSEKLADLLNLVETETAAETKRKVEALEELKRVVKELQVEDKGRNVQAASRVRSLTKEDSEARVTLAMLGTIPPLVAMLDFQDSDSQIAAIYALLNLGIGNDANKAAIVKAGAVHKMLKLIESPNEPNQAVSDAVIANFLGLSALDSNKPIIGSSGAIPFLVKSLKILDTNSTSQARHDALRALYNLSISPSNISFISEADLIPFLLNALGDMEVSERILSILSNVVSTPEGRKGISIAPEAFPILVDVLNWTDSPGCQEKASYILMVMAHKAYGDRQAMIEAGIVSSLLELTLLGSTLAQKRASRILEVLRVDKGKRVSENFGGNMNAAVSAPICGSSSSSSTNLNGKECLVEEDGMMSEEKKAVKQLVQQSLQNNMRRIVNRANLPQDFVPSEHFKSLTASTTSKSLPF
;
A
#
# COMPACT_ATOMS: atom_id res chain seq x y z
N MET A 1 -47.57 -36.75 8.18
CA MET A 1 -47.39 -36.01 6.91
C MET A 1 -46.53 -34.79 7.25
N ALA A 2 -45.35 -34.50 6.72
CA ALA A 2 -44.70 -34.88 5.47
C ALA A 2 -43.19 -35.12 5.67
N LYS A 3 -42.60 -35.84 4.70
CA LYS A 3 -41.24 -36.40 4.67
C LYS A 3 -40.18 -35.35 4.29
N CYS A 4 -39.03 -35.35 4.97
CA CYS A 4 -37.80 -34.73 4.45
C CYS A 4 -37.10 -35.72 3.50
N HIS A 5 -36.80 -35.27 2.27
CA HIS A 5 -35.98 -35.99 1.32
C HIS A 5 -34.54 -35.44 1.33
N ARG A 6 -33.62 -36.37 1.20
CA ARG A 6 -32.17 -36.26 1.26
C ARG A 6 -31.68 -36.56 -0.16
N ASN A 7 -31.01 -35.62 -0.82
CA ASN A 7 -30.28 -35.83 -2.08
C ASN A 7 -28.86 -35.29 -1.86
N ASP A 8 -27.85 -36.15 -1.73
CA ASP A 8 -27.07 -36.80 -2.80
C ASP A 8 -25.95 -35.90 -3.32
N ILE A 9 -24.76 -36.11 -2.75
CA ILE A 9 -23.48 -35.57 -3.21
C ILE A 9 -22.93 -36.58 -4.23
N GLY A 10 -23.11 -36.28 -5.51
CA GLY A 10 -22.47 -37.00 -6.60
C GLY A 10 -21.01 -36.60 -6.75
N SER A 11 -20.13 -37.56 -6.51
CA SER A 11 -18.70 -37.57 -6.85
C SER A 11 -18.49 -37.27 -8.35
N ILE A 12 -17.84 -36.15 -8.68
CA ILE A 12 -17.32 -35.91 -10.04
C ILE A 12 -15.86 -36.33 -10.08
N ALA A 13 -15.63 -37.49 -10.69
CA ALA A 13 -14.31 -38.01 -11.03
C ALA A 13 -13.64 -37.15 -12.10
N LEU A 14 -12.37 -36.80 -11.88
CA LEU A 14 -11.49 -36.15 -12.85
C LEU A 14 -10.89 -37.20 -13.77
N ASP A 15 -11.42 -37.32 -14.98
CA ASP A 15 -10.78 -38.09 -16.05
C ASP A 15 -9.63 -37.26 -16.68
N ARG A 16 -8.44 -37.85 -16.63
CA ARG A 16 -7.22 -37.38 -17.32
C ARG A 16 -7.15 -38.07 -18.69
N PRO A 17 -6.92 -37.36 -19.81
CA PRO A 17 -6.40 -38.01 -21.00
C PRO A 17 -4.88 -37.90 -21.07
N SER A 18 -4.25 -39.05 -21.30
CA SER A 18 -2.84 -39.27 -21.62
C SER A 18 -2.48 -38.86 -23.06
N THR A 19 -1.31 -38.24 -23.16
CA THR A 19 -0.36 -38.02 -24.28
C THR A 19 -0.59 -38.68 -25.66
N ALA A 20 -0.45 -37.87 -26.74
CA ALA A 20 0.21 -38.26 -28.00
C ALA A 20 0.69 -37.05 -28.85
N THR A 21 2.01 -37.00 -29.07
CA THR A 21 2.85 -36.52 -30.21
C THR A 21 2.43 -35.41 -31.21
N SER A 22 3.29 -34.36 -31.21
CA SER A 22 3.86 -33.57 -32.33
C SER A 22 2.99 -32.96 -33.43
N SER A 23 2.83 -31.64 -33.40
CA SER A 23 3.05 -30.77 -34.55
C SER A 23 3.41 -29.34 -34.10
N THR A 24 4.39 -28.75 -34.76
CA THR A 24 4.84 -27.36 -34.62
C THR A 24 3.69 -26.40 -34.95
N GLY A 25 3.17 -25.73 -33.92
CA GLY A 25 2.21 -24.65 -34.03
C GLY A 25 2.32 -23.73 -32.82
N ASN A 26 2.64 -22.46 -33.08
CA ASN A 26 2.60 -21.38 -32.09
C ASN A 26 1.16 -21.21 -31.58
N ASN A 27 0.78 -21.98 -30.56
CA ASN A 27 -0.47 -21.76 -29.85
C ASN A 27 -0.23 -20.70 -28.76
N PHE A 28 -0.69 -19.48 -29.01
CA PHE A 28 -1.00 -18.52 -27.95
C PHE A 28 -1.98 -19.20 -26.98
N ARG A 29 -1.48 -19.64 -25.82
CA ARG A 29 -2.34 -20.17 -24.76
C ARG A 29 -3.19 -19.03 -24.21
N LEU A 30 -4.41 -18.92 -24.71
CA LEU A 30 -5.46 -17.98 -24.25
C LEU A 30 -6.07 -18.36 -22.89
N TRP A 31 -5.53 -19.38 -22.22
CA TRP A 31 -5.94 -19.77 -20.88
C TRP A 31 -4.71 -19.68 -19.98
N THR A 32 -4.66 -18.61 -19.17
CA THR A 32 -3.73 -18.52 -18.05
C THR A 32 -3.93 -19.75 -17.17
N ALA A 33 -2.82 -20.34 -16.70
CA ALA A 33 -2.88 -21.36 -15.67
C ALA A 33 -3.73 -20.82 -14.52
N PHE A 34 -4.76 -21.57 -14.12
CA PHE A 34 -5.70 -21.15 -13.09
C PHE A 34 -4.98 -21.17 -11.74
N THR A 35 -4.31 -20.06 -11.39
CA THR A 35 -3.64 -19.93 -10.10
C THR A 35 -4.68 -19.78 -8.99
N GLY A 36 -4.34 -20.20 -7.76
CA GLY A 36 -5.22 -19.99 -6.61
C GLY A 36 -5.54 -18.50 -6.38
N ALA A 37 -4.62 -17.61 -6.73
CA ALA A 37 -4.83 -16.16 -6.69
C ALA A 37 -5.92 -15.71 -7.68
N ALA A 38 -5.85 -16.18 -8.93
CA ALA A 38 -6.87 -15.89 -9.95
C ALA A 38 -8.25 -16.47 -9.56
N PHE A 39 -8.30 -17.64 -8.93
CA PHE A 39 -9.56 -18.21 -8.41
C PHE A 39 -10.17 -17.37 -7.29
N ARG A 40 -9.37 -16.97 -6.28
CA ARG A 40 -9.84 -16.07 -5.20
C ARG A 40 -10.33 -14.74 -5.74
N ARG A 41 -9.63 -14.19 -6.74
CA ARG A 41 -10.03 -12.96 -7.43
C ARG A 41 -11.39 -13.12 -8.10
N LYS A 42 -11.63 -14.21 -8.83
CA LYS A 42 -12.93 -14.51 -9.44
C LYS A 42 -14.06 -14.67 -8.42
N ILE A 43 -13.79 -15.27 -7.25
CA ILE A 43 -14.77 -15.33 -6.16
C ILE A 43 -15.10 -13.92 -5.68
N PHE A 44 -14.08 -13.08 -5.43
CA PHE A 44 -14.29 -11.70 -4.98
C PHE A 44 -15.13 -10.90 -5.99
N ASP A 45 -14.83 -11.01 -7.29
CA ASP A 45 -15.58 -10.32 -8.34
C ASP A 45 -17.04 -10.79 -8.37
N ALA A 46 -17.29 -12.11 -8.23
CA ALA A 46 -18.64 -12.67 -8.17
C ALA A 46 -19.44 -12.20 -6.95
N VAL A 47 -18.80 -12.06 -5.78
CA VAL A 47 -19.44 -11.61 -4.53
C VAL A 47 -19.67 -10.09 -4.52
N SER A 48 -18.72 -9.32 -5.04
CA SER A 48 -18.76 -7.85 -5.05
C SER A 48 -19.84 -7.28 -5.98
N CYS A 49 -20.19 -8.00 -7.05
CA CYS A 49 -21.32 -7.67 -7.91
C CYS A 49 -22.68 -7.68 -7.17
N GLY A 50 -22.77 -8.24 -5.94
CA GLY A 50 -23.99 -8.27 -5.12
C GLY A 50 -24.08 -7.25 -3.98
N ALA A 51 -22.98 -6.61 -3.54
CA ALA A 51 -22.93 -5.86 -2.27
C ALA A 51 -22.46 -4.39 -2.39
N SER A 52 -22.47 -3.84 -3.61
CA SER A 52 -21.66 -2.67 -4.00
C SER A 52 -22.05 -1.28 -3.41
N SER A 53 -22.84 -1.20 -2.33
CA SER A 53 -23.34 0.10 -1.82
C SER A 53 -22.72 0.59 -0.50
N ARG A 54 -22.15 -0.26 0.36
CA ARG A 54 -21.78 0.17 1.75
C ARG A 54 -20.28 0.22 2.08
N HIS A 55 -19.40 -0.48 1.36
CA HIS A 55 -17.98 -0.55 1.74
C HIS A 55 -17.09 0.62 1.26
N ARG A 56 -17.51 1.36 0.22
CA ARG A 56 -16.71 2.49 -0.30
C ARG A 56 -16.61 3.67 0.66
N HIS A 57 -17.59 3.86 1.55
CA HIS A 57 -17.57 4.98 2.50
C HIS A 57 -16.64 4.74 3.70
N GLN A 58 -16.39 3.48 4.08
CA GLN A 58 -15.64 3.16 5.29
C GLN A 58 -14.12 3.17 5.04
N LEU A 59 -13.65 2.64 3.90
CA LEU A 59 -12.24 2.68 3.50
C LEU A 59 -11.73 4.10 3.20
N MET A 60 -12.61 4.98 2.69
CA MET A 60 -12.22 6.38 2.43
C MET A 60 -12.09 7.18 3.73
N GLN A 61 -12.83 6.80 4.78
CA GLN A 61 -12.78 7.45 6.10
C GLN A 61 -11.57 7.01 6.93
N GLU A 62 -11.07 5.78 6.72
CA GLU A 62 -9.82 5.31 7.35
C GLU A 62 -8.56 5.84 6.66
N MET A 63 -8.55 5.98 5.33
CA MET A 63 -7.40 6.59 4.63
C MET A 63 -7.26 8.10 4.89
N LEU A 64 -8.35 8.81 5.20
CA LEU A 64 -8.30 10.23 5.58
C LEU A 64 -7.75 10.46 6.99
N ASN A 65 -7.71 9.42 7.84
CA ASN A 65 -7.16 9.50 9.20
C ASN A 65 -5.66 9.16 9.29
N GLU A 66 -5.06 8.53 8.27
CA GLU A 66 -3.62 8.17 8.27
C GLU A 66 -2.71 9.12 7.46
N THR A 67 -3.26 10.14 6.78
CA THR A 67 -2.46 11.23 6.16
C THR A 67 -3.08 12.59 6.44
N GLY A 68 -2.79 13.14 7.62
CA GLY A 68 -3.40 14.40 8.08
C GLY A 68 -2.62 15.12 9.18
N SER A 69 -1.29 15.11 9.16
CA SER A 69 -0.48 16.08 9.93
C SER A 69 -0.14 17.27 9.04
N GLN A 70 -1.11 18.17 8.83
CA GLN A 70 -0.82 19.54 8.43
C GLN A 70 -0.55 20.36 9.69
N SER A 71 0.69 20.83 9.79
CA SER A 71 1.13 21.91 10.66
C SER A 71 0.19 23.12 10.54
N GLN A 72 -0.43 23.52 11.64
CA GLN A 72 -0.95 24.88 11.76
C GLN A 72 0.23 25.88 11.73
N PRO A 73 0.12 27.03 11.04
CA PRO A 73 1.11 28.09 11.17
C PRO A 73 1.01 28.73 12.56
N PRO A 74 2.11 29.22 13.14
CA PRO A 74 2.08 29.85 14.46
C PRO A 74 1.33 31.19 14.40
N PRO A 75 0.73 31.64 15.53
CA PRO A 75 0.06 32.93 15.58
C PRO A 75 1.07 34.07 15.41
N PRO A 76 0.69 35.21 14.81
CA PRO A 76 1.65 36.28 14.53
C PRO A 76 2.09 36.96 15.83
N THR A 77 3.39 37.02 16.01
CA THR A 77 4.11 37.80 17.02
C THR A 77 3.96 39.29 16.72
N THR A 78 3.19 40.01 17.54
CA THR A 78 3.09 41.48 17.46
C THR A 78 4.39 42.10 17.94
N THR A 79 5.31 42.37 17.01
CA THR A 79 6.49 43.21 17.28
C THR A 79 6.19 44.63 16.84
N MET A 80 6.19 45.54 17.82
CA MET A 80 6.17 46.99 17.63
C MET A 80 7.26 47.44 16.64
N LYS A 81 6.87 48.17 15.58
CA LYS A 81 7.64 49.27 14.95
C LYS A 81 6.93 49.77 13.69
N SER A 82 6.17 50.86 13.81
CA SER A 82 6.31 52.03 12.94
C SER A 82 5.42 53.16 13.46
N VAL A 83 5.99 53.95 14.35
CA VAL A 83 5.53 55.29 14.71
C VAL A 83 6.31 56.26 13.81
N LEU A 84 5.59 57.26 13.26
CA LEU A 84 6.03 58.47 12.53
C LEU A 84 6.22 58.38 11.01
N LYS A 85 5.23 58.90 10.25
CA LYS A 85 5.43 60.13 9.47
C LYS A 85 4.10 60.85 9.19
N GLU A 86 4.18 62.17 9.21
CA GLU A 86 3.15 63.19 9.46
C GLU A 86 2.29 63.64 8.25
N PHE A 87 1.09 64.12 8.60
CA PHE A 87 0.29 65.29 8.16
C PHE A 87 0.29 65.85 6.72
N ASN A 88 -0.94 66.05 6.20
CA ASN A 88 -1.53 67.25 5.53
C ASN A 88 -2.67 66.78 4.58
N ASP A 89 -3.90 67.32 4.47
CA ASP A 89 -4.64 68.48 5.00
C ASP A 89 -6.17 68.27 4.60
N PRO A 90 -7.15 69.21 4.73
CA PRO A 90 -8.42 68.97 5.44
C PRO A 90 -9.72 69.17 4.60
N LYS A 91 -10.90 68.82 5.14
CA LYS A 91 -12.15 69.64 5.10
C LYS A 91 -13.40 68.92 5.67
N LYS A 92 -14.10 69.64 6.58
CA LYS A 92 -15.55 69.62 6.96
C LYS A 92 -16.10 68.28 7.54
N ALA A 93 -16.85 68.20 8.64
CA ALA A 93 -17.86 69.08 9.18
C ALA A 93 -18.17 68.79 10.68
N GLU A 94 -18.87 69.75 11.28
CA GLU A 94 -19.28 70.01 12.67
C GLU A 94 -19.95 68.92 13.56
N LYS A 95 -19.83 69.20 14.88
CA LYS A 95 -20.78 68.98 16.00
C LYS A 95 -20.95 67.55 16.55
N VAL A 96 -20.42 67.31 17.76
CA VAL A 96 -21.11 67.48 19.07
C VAL A 96 -20.12 67.07 20.16
N VAL A 97 -19.82 68.01 21.07
CA VAL A 97 -19.07 67.74 22.30
C VAL A 97 -20.00 67.00 23.27
N LYS A 98 -19.72 65.73 23.52
CA LYS A 98 -19.99 65.08 24.81
C LYS A 98 -18.75 64.26 25.20
N LYS A 99 -18.05 64.72 26.24
CA LYS A 99 -16.98 63.96 26.92
C LYS A 99 -17.52 62.58 27.30
N PRO A 100 -16.91 61.46 26.87
CA PRO A 100 -16.98 60.24 27.65
C PRO A 100 -15.84 60.25 28.67
N ASN A 101 -16.19 60.05 29.93
CA ASN A 101 -15.28 59.81 31.05
C ASN A 101 -14.14 58.84 30.65
N SER A 102 -12.89 59.23 30.87
CA SER A 102 -11.70 58.42 30.59
C SER A 102 -11.44 57.29 31.61
N ASN A 103 -12.34 57.04 32.57
CA ASN A 103 -12.09 56.06 33.63
C ASN A 103 -12.54 54.62 33.30
N GLY A 104 -13.36 54.38 32.28
CA GLY A 104 -13.93 53.03 32.02
C GLY A 104 -13.10 52.09 31.12
N LYS A 105 -12.00 52.57 30.52
CA LYS A 105 -11.12 51.73 29.68
C LYS A 105 -10.03 51.00 30.49
N SER A 106 -9.65 51.56 31.65
CA SER A 106 -8.67 50.94 32.54
C SER A 106 -9.26 49.77 33.32
N GLU A 107 -10.51 49.88 33.78
CA GLU A 107 -11.21 48.78 34.47
C GLU A 107 -11.38 47.57 33.55
N LYS A 108 -11.87 47.76 32.32
CA LYS A 108 -12.02 46.66 31.35
C LYS A 108 -10.71 45.96 30.97
N LEU A 109 -9.59 46.69 30.95
CA LEU A 109 -8.27 46.10 30.67
C LEU A 109 -7.77 45.31 31.89
N ALA A 110 -7.98 45.83 33.11
CA ALA A 110 -7.64 45.15 34.35
C ALA A 110 -8.47 43.87 34.55
N ASP A 111 -9.77 43.92 34.20
CA ASP A 111 -10.66 42.75 34.25
C ASP A 111 -10.21 41.66 33.27
N LEU A 112 -9.80 42.04 32.04
CA LEU A 112 -9.27 41.09 31.05
C LEU A 112 -7.92 40.50 31.47
N LEU A 113 -7.03 41.29 32.08
CA LEU A 113 -5.76 40.78 32.61
C LEU A 113 -5.99 39.81 33.78
N ASN A 114 -6.90 40.13 34.70
CA ASN A 114 -7.28 39.24 35.80
C ASN A 114 -7.94 37.95 35.29
N LEU A 115 -8.75 38.01 34.25
CA LEU A 115 -9.33 36.82 33.61
C LEU A 115 -8.24 35.92 32.99
N VAL A 116 -7.27 36.50 32.29
CA VAL A 116 -6.13 35.73 31.75
C VAL A 116 -5.24 35.16 32.85
N GLU A 117 -4.99 35.91 33.92
CA GLU A 117 -4.23 35.44 35.09
C GLU A 117 -4.97 34.31 35.85
N THR A 118 -6.29 34.41 35.98
CA THR A 118 -7.09 33.35 36.62
C THR A 118 -7.23 32.11 35.75
N GLU A 119 -7.35 32.24 34.43
CA GLU A 119 -7.35 31.12 33.50
C GLU A 119 -5.99 30.40 33.47
N THR A 120 -4.88 31.14 33.49
CA THR A 120 -3.53 30.56 33.57
C THR A 120 -3.25 29.92 34.93
N ALA A 121 -3.74 30.50 36.03
CA ALA A 121 -3.67 29.87 37.36
C ALA A 121 -4.52 28.59 37.45
N ALA A 122 -5.70 28.56 36.83
CA ALA A 122 -6.54 27.38 36.78
C ALA A 122 -5.92 26.27 35.94
N GLU A 123 -5.32 26.62 34.79
CA GLU A 123 -4.63 25.68 33.91
C GLU A 123 -3.39 25.07 34.57
N THR A 124 -2.58 25.89 35.24
CA THR A 124 -1.41 25.39 36.00
C THR A 124 -1.83 24.45 37.12
N LYS A 125 -2.91 24.76 37.86
CA LYS A 125 -3.46 23.85 38.87
C LYS A 125 -3.87 22.51 38.28
N ARG A 126 -4.56 22.49 37.13
CA ARG A 126 -4.94 21.24 36.44
C ARG A 126 -3.73 20.41 36.04
N LYS A 127 -2.67 21.04 35.53
CA LYS A 127 -1.43 20.35 35.17
C LYS A 127 -0.72 19.75 36.38
N VAL A 128 -0.73 20.44 37.53
CA VAL A 128 -0.19 19.91 38.78
C VAL A 128 -1.00 18.70 39.25
N GLU A 129 -2.33 18.77 39.22
CA GLU A 129 -3.21 17.67 39.58
C GLU A 129 -3.02 16.45 38.66
N ALA A 130 -2.89 16.68 37.35
CA ALA A 130 -2.60 15.63 36.37
C ALA A 130 -1.23 14.98 36.65
N LEU A 131 -0.18 15.77 36.91
CA LEU A 131 1.14 15.25 37.22
C LEU A 131 1.14 14.41 38.51
N GLU A 132 0.44 14.84 39.55
CA GLU A 132 0.31 14.08 40.80
C GLU A 132 -0.44 12.76 40.59
N GLU A 133 -1.44 12.73 39.71
CA GLU A 133 -2.11 11.50 39.32
C GLU A 133 -1.16 10.55 38.57
N LEU A 134 -0.36 11.06 37.61
CA LEU A 134 0.64 10.24 36.93
C LEU A 134 1.65 9.66 37.93
N LYS A 135 2.15 10.46 38.87
CA LYS A 135 3.07 9.98 39.93
C LYS A 135 2.43 8.92 40.81
N ARG A 136 1.13 9.05 41.13
CA ARG A 136 0.40 8.04 41.92
C ARG A 136 0.36 6.70 41.19
N VAL A 137 0.00 6.71 39.91
CA VAL A 137 -0.06 5.50 39.08
C VAL A 137 1.30 4.81 39.00
N VAL A 138 2.39 5.57 38.86
CA VAL A 138 3.75 5.01 38.85
C VAL A 138 4.10 4.35 40.20
N LYS A 139 3.76 4.99 41.32
CA LYS A 139 3.97 4.41 42.65
C LYS A 139 3.21 3.10 42.83
N GLU A 140 1.95 3.05 42.39
CA GLU A 140 1.12 1.85 42.46
C GLU A 140 1.71 0.70 41.64
N LEU A 141 2.28 0.99 40.46
CA LEU A 141 2.93 0.01 39.60
C LEU A 141 4.23 -0.57 40.19
N GLN A 142 4.88 0.16 41.09
CA GLN A 142 6.14 -0.24 41.73
C GLN A 142 5.92 -1.08 43.00
N VAL A 143 4.67 -1.26 43.44
CA VAL A 143 4.36 -2.09 44.61
C VAL A 143 4.50 -3.57 44.26
N GLU A 144 4.95 -4.40 45.20
CA GLU A 144 5.07 -5.86 45.03
C GLU A 144 3.71 -6.60 44.99
N ASP A 145 2.59 -5.88 44.97
CA ASP A 145 1.24 -6.44 44.90
C ASP A 145 0.79 -6.62 43.45
N LYS A 146 0.78 -7.87 42.98
CA LYS A 146 0.39 -8.23 41.62
C LYS A 146 -0.99 -7.68 41.22
N GLY A 147 -1.97 -7.69 42.12
CA GLY A 147 -3.33 -7.22 41.83
C GLY A 147 -3.37 -5.71 41.55
N ARG A 148 -2.62 -4.93 42.32
CA ARG A 148 -2.46 -3.48 42.10
C ARG A 148 -1.69 -3.18 40.82
N ASN A 149 -0.72 -4.01 40.45
CA ASN A 149 0.07 -3.83 39.23
C ASN A 149 -0.79 -3.93 37.96
N VAL A 150 -1.77 -4.83 37.92
CA VAL A 150 -2.71 -4.92 36.77
C VAL A 150 -3.57 -3.67 36.63
N GLN A 151 -4.10 -3.16 37.75
CA GLN A 151 -4.90 -1.94 37.76
C GLN A 151 -4.08 -0.73 37.36
N ALA A 152 -2.85 -0.62 37.89
CA ALA A 152 -1.92 0.44 37.54
C ALA A 152 -1.54 0.40 36.05
N ALA A 153 -1.20 -0.78 35.50
CA ALA A 153 -0.91 -0.94 34.07
C ALA A 153 -2.12 -0.59 33.19
N SER A 154 -3.34 -0.98 33.60
CA SER A 154 -4.57 -0.61 32.92
C SER A 154 -4.81 0.90 32.94
N ARG A 155 -4.46 1.57 34.05
CA ARG A 155 -4.57 3.03 34.17
C ARG A 155 -3.52 3.74 33.34
N VAL A 156 -2.28 3.25 33.29
CA VAL A 156 -1.25 3.71 32.35
C VAL A 156 -1.77 3.61 30.91
N ARG A 157 -2.31 2.45 30.51
CA ARG A 157 -2.90 2.25 29.17
C ARG A 157 -3.98 3.29 28.87
N SER A 158 -4.90 3.54 29.82
CA SER A 158 -5.98 4.50 29.65
C SER A 158 -5.46 5.94 29.51
N LEU A 159 -4.59 6.38 30.42
CA LEU A 159 -4.04 7.74 30.45
C LEU A 159 -3.19 8.02 29.21
N THR A 160 -2.49 7.01 28.71
CA THR A 160 -1.65 7.15 27.51
C THR A 160 -2.43 6.98 26.22
N LYS A 161 -3.73 6.70 26.20
CA LYS A 161 -4.46 6.39 24.95
C LYS A 161 -4.46 7.58 23.98
N GLU A 162 -4.76 8.77 24.48
CA GLU A 162 -4.99 9.99 23.68
C GLU A 162 -4.11 11.17 24.11
N ASP A 163 -3.35 11.04 25.20
CA ASP A 163 -2.51 12.10 25.75
C ASP A 163 -1.02 11.85 25.45
N SER A 164 -0.41 12.70 24.62
CA SER A 164 1.01 12.63 24.28
C SER A 164 1.93 13.13 25.40
N GLU A 165 1.49 14.09 26.21
CA GLU A 165 2.26 14.62 27.36
C GLU A 165 2.32 13.57 28.47
N ALA A 166 1.21 12.85 28.73
CA ALA A 166 1.19 11.72 29.65
C ALA A 166 2.15 10.59 29.20
N ARG A 167 2.22 10.28 27.89
CA ARG A 167 3.17 9.27 27.36
C ARG A 167 4.62 9.63 27.69
N VAL A 168 5.01 10.89 27.50
CA VAL A 168 6.36 11.37 27.80
C VAL A 168 6.60 11.33 29.31
N THR A 169 5.69 11.91 30.08
CA THR A 169 5.83 12.07 31.53
C THR A 169 5.89 10.72 32.24
N LEU A 170 5.03 9.77 31.90
CA LEU A 170 5.05 8.42 32.49
C LEU A 170 6.34 7.67 32.15
N ALA A 171 6.85 7.80 30.92
CA ALA A 171 8.13 7.19 30.58
C ALA A 171 9.29 7.81 31.40
N MET A 172 9.31 9.13 31.55
CA MET A 172 10.30 9.84 32.38
C MET A 172 10.22 9.47 33.86
N LEU A 173 9.02 9.22 34.38
CA LEU A 173 8.80 8.75 35.75
C LEU A 173 9.21 7.27 35.95
N GLY A 174 9.67 6.58 34.92
CA GLY A 174 10.20 5.22 35.04
C GLY A 174 9.15 4.11 34.97
N THR A 175 8.05 4.34 34.25
CA THR A 175 6.97 3.34 34.09
C THR A 175 7.38 2.14 33.24
N ILE A 176 8.33 2.29 32.31
CA ILE A 176 8.68 1.24 31.33
C ILE A 176 9.26 -0.02 31.99
N PRO A 177 10.30 0.03 32.85
CA PRO A 177 10.87 -1.19 33.43
C PRO A 177 9.89 -2.03 34.25
N PRO A 178 9.03 -1.45 35.12
CA PRO A 178 7.99 -2.22 35.81
C PRO A 178 7.00 -2.91 34.86
N LEU A 179 6.52 -2.23 33.81
CA LEU A 179 5.66 -2.85 32.81
C LEU A 179 6.35 -4.01 32.07
N VAL A 180 7.65 -3.87 31.78
CA VAL A 180 8.43 -4.94 31.15
C VAL A 180 8.63 -6.12 32.11
N ALA A 181 8.79 -5.87 33.41
CA ALA A 181 8.88 -6.93 34.43
C ALA A 181 7.55 -7.70 34.60
N MET A 182 6.40 -7.03 34.43
CA MET A 182 5.09 -7.70 34.45
C MET A 182 4.93 -8.76 33.36
N LEU A 183 5.71 -8.70 32.28
CA LEU A 183 5.71 -9.73 31.24
C LEU A 183 6.25 -11.08 31.75
N ASP A 184 6.91 -11.14 32.91
CA ASP A 184 7.34 -12.41 33.51
C ASP A 184 6.28 -12.99 34.47
N PHE A 185 5.15 -12.33 34.66
CA PHE A 185 4.08 -12.84 35.53
C PHE A 185 3.43 -14.06 34.89
N GLN A 186 2.79 -14.93 35.68
CA GLN A 186 2.09 -16.12 35.17
C GLN A 186 0.65 -15.84 34.73
N ASP A 187 0.13 -14.65 35.04
CA ASP A 187 -1.25 -14.26 34.77
C ASP A 187 -1.36 -13.54 33.42
N SER A 188 -2.25 -14.04 32.55
CA SER A 188 -2.45 -13.48 31.20
C SER A 188 -3.00 -12.05 31.23
N ASP A 189 -3.88 -11.72 32.18
CA ASP A 189 -4.48 -10.39 32.26
C ASP A 189 -3.42 -9.33 32.59
N SER A 190 -2.52 -9.64 33.52
CA SER A 190 -1.33 -8.84 33.84
C SER A 190 -0.44 -8.60 32.62
N GLN A 191 -0.14 -9.68 31.87
CA GLN A 191 0.70 -9.60 30.68
C GLN A 191 0.04 -8.74 29.60
N ILE A 192 -1.25 -8.95 29.31
CA ILE A 192 -2.01 -8.20 28.30
C ILE A 192 -2.08 -6.72 28.67
N ALA A 193 -2.39 -6.40 29.94
CA ALA A 193 -2.42 -5.02 30.42
C ALA A 193 -1.07 -4.33 30.24
N ALA A 194 0.03 -5.01 30.57
CA ALA A 194 1.39 -4.50 30.39
C ALA A 194 1.75 -4.29 28.92
N ILE A 195 1.46 -5.26 28.04
CA ILE A 195 1.75 -5.18 26.60
C ILE A 195 1.02 -4.00 25.97
N TYR A 196 -0.27 -3.80 26.28
CA TYR A 196 -1.02 -2.66 25.74
C TYR A 196 -0.61 -1.32 26.34
N ALA A 197 -0.21 -1.27 27.61
CA ALA A 197 0.36 -0.07 28.22
C ALA A 197 1.68 0.33 27.53
N LEU A 198 2.56 -0.64 27.26
CA LEU A 198 3.80 -0.43 26.50
C LEU A 198 3.51 0.05 25.07
N LEU A 199 2.52 -0.55 24.39
CA LEU A 199 2.11 -0.12 23.05
C LEU A 199 1.68 1.35 23.07
N ASN A 200 0.78 1.73 23.97
CA ASN A 200 0.27 3.10 24.08
C ASN A 200 1.38 4.10 24.44
N LEU A 201 2.31 3.75 25.34
CA LEU A 201 3.47 4.60 25.63
C LEU A 201 4.30 4.93 24.39
N GLY A 202 4.35 4.02 23.42
CA GLY A 202 5.13 4.20 22.20
C GLY A 202 4.44 4.99 21.08
N ILE A 203 3.11 5.15 21.06
CA ILE A 203 2.42 5.79 19.91
C ILE A 203 2.87 7.25 19.78
N GLY A 204 3.34 7.62 18.59
CA GLY A 204 3.85 8.96 18.31
C GLY A 204 5.11 9.37 19.09
N ASN A 205 5.77 8.45 19.80
CA ASN A 205 6.92 8.76 20.64
C ASN A 205 8.09 7.78 20.41
N ASP A 206 9.04 8.21 19.59
CA ASP A 206 10.19 7.39 19.20
C ASP A 206 11.17 7.13 20.36
N ALA A 207 11.34 8.10 21.27
CA ALA A 207 12.16 7.92 22.46
C ALA A 207 11.62 6.79 23.35
N ASN A 208 10.30 6.74 23.54
CA ASN A 208 9.63 5.68 24.28
C ASN A 208 9.74 4.33 23.55
N LYS A 209 9.52 4.28 22.23
CA LYS A 209 9.71 3.04 21.44
C LYS A 209 11.13 2.47 21.60
N ALA A 210 12.14 3.33 21.52
CA ALA A 210 13.54 2.92 21.71
C ALA A 210 13.80 2.44 23.15
N ALA A 211 13.26 3.14 24.15
CA ALA A 211 13.38 2.78 25.55
C ALA A 211 12.72 1.42 25.87
N ILE A 212 11.55 1.14 25.30
CA ILE A 212 10.84 -0.15 25.45
C ILE A 212 11.68 -1.30 24.89
N VAL A 213 12.24 -1.15 23.69
CA VAL A 213 13.13 -2.15 23.10
C VAL A 213 14.40 -2.32 23.93
N LYS A 214 15.02 -1.22 24.36
CA LYS A 214 16.22 -1.22 25.22
C LYS A 214 15.97 -1.89 26.57
N ALA A 215 14.76 -1.78 27.12
CA ALA A 215 14.36 -2.45 28.36
C ALA A 215 14.19 -3.97 28.21
N GLY A 216 14.30 -4.52 27.00
CA GLY A 216 14.22 -5.97 26.76
C GLY A 216 12.82 -6.51 26.51
N ALA A 217 11.83 -5.63 26.25
CA ALA A 217 10.44 -6.03 26.05
C ALA A 217 10.27 -7.05 24.91
N VAL A 218 11.03 -6.91 23.82
CA VAL A 218 10.97 -7.79 22.64
C VAL A 218 11.23 -9.25 23.04
N HIS A 219 12.31 -9.53 23.76
CA HIS A 219 12.68 -10.88 24.16
C HIS A 219 11.65 -11.48 25.14
N LYS A 220 11.12 -10.68 26.08
CA LYS A 220 10.10 -11.15 27.02
C LYS A 220 8.78 -11.47 26.32
N MET A 221 8.34 -10.63 25.38
CA MET A 221 7.14 -10.91 24.58
C MET A 221 7.28 -12.19 23.75
N LEU A 222 8.47 -12.48 23.20
CA LEU A 222 8.71 -13.74 22.49
C LEU A 222 8.71 -14.96 23.43
N LYS A 223 9.28 -14.82 24.63
CA LYS A 223 9.24 -15.90 25.63
C LYS A 223 7.80 -16.26 26.05
N LEU A 224 6.89 -15.27 26.08
CA LEU A 224 5.49 -15.50 26.41
C LEU A 224 4.78 -16.40 25.41
N ILE A 225 4.99 -16.15 24.11
CA ILE A 225 4.35 -16.89 23.01
C ILE A 225 4.99 -18.26 22.74
N GLU A 226 6.21 -18.48 23.22
CA GLU A 226 6.94 -19.76 23.13
C GLU A 226 6.64 -20.71 24.30
N SER A 227 5.78 -20.29 25.24
CA SER A 227 5.44 -21.13 26.39
C SER A 227 4.78 -22.45 25.98
N PRO A 228 5.07 -23.58 26.67
CA PRO A 228 4.64 -24.92 26.27
C PRO A 228 3.13 -25.16 26.38
N ASN A 229 2.42 -24.30 27.10
CA ASN A 229 0.96 -24.27 27.08
C ASN A 229 0.57 -23.35 25.91
N GLU A 230 -0.32 -23.79 25.01
CA GLU A 230 -0.74 -22.99 23.85
C GLU A 230 -0.96 -21.52 24.26
N PRO A 231 -0.27 -20.56 23.62
CA PRO A 231 -0.35 -19.18 24.05
C PRO A 231 -1.79 -18.69 23.89
N ASN A 232 -2.30 -18.07 24.95
CA ASN A 232 -3.60 -17.41 24.92
C ASN A 232 -3.65 -16.47 23.70
N GLN A 233 -4.64 -16.66 22.82
CA GLN A 233 -4.78 -15.88 21.59
C GLN A 233 -4.76 -14.37 21.86
N ALA A 234 -5.35 -13.92 22.97
CA ALA A 234 -5.35 -12.52 23.35
C ALA A 234 -3.94 -11.97 23.69
N VAL A 235 -3.06 -12.81 24.25
CA VAL A 235 -1.65 -12.47 24.47
C VAL A 235 -0.93 -12.37 23.13
N SER A 236 -1.13 -13.34 22.23
CA SER A 236 -0.56 -13.30 20.88
C SER A 236 -0.96 -12.03 20.13
N ASP A 237 -2.24 -11.68 20.14
CA ASP A 237 -2.77 -10.47 19.49
C ASP A 237 -2.16 -9.19 20.08
N ALA A 238 -2.02 -9.13 21.41
CA ALA A 238 -1.37 -8.00 22.07
C ALA A 238 0.11 -7.87 21.66
N VAL A 239 0.85 -8.99 21.59
CA VAL A 239 2.25 -9.02 21.14
C VAL A 239 2.38 -8.56 19.68
N ILE A 240 1.49 -9.04 18.80
CA ILE A 240 1.45 -8.61 17.39
C ILE A 240 1.25 -7.11 17.27
N ALA A 241 0.26 -6.56 17.99
CA ALA A 241 -0.02 -5.12 18.01
C ALA A 241 1.18 -4.31 18.55
N ASN A 242 1.87 -4.83 19.57
CA ASN A 242 3.06 -4.18 20.12
C ASN A 242 4.24 -4.20 19.12
N PHE A 243 4.48 -5.32 18.43
CA PHE A 243 5.50 -5.37 17.37
C PHE A 243 5.18 -4.43 16.21
N LEU A 244 3.92 -4.27 15.83
CA LEU A 244 3.53 -3.22 14.89
C LEU A 244 3.94 -1.83 15.42
N GLY A 245 3.58 -1.50 16.66
CA GLY A 245 3.89 -0.20 17.27
C GLY A 245 5.38 0.08 17.42
N LEU A 246 6.19 -0.92 17.77
CA LEU A 246 7.64 -0.78 17.96
C LEU A 246 8.43 -0.76 16.65
N SER A 247 8.00 -1.55 15.65
CA SER A 247 8.65 -1.63 14.33
C SER A 247 8.48 -0.35 13.50
N ALA A 248 7.55 0.53 13.88
CA ALA A 248 7.38 1.85 13.26
C ALA A 248 8.67 2.69 13.33
N LEU A 249 9.49 2.54 14.37
CA LEU A 249 10.78 3.23 14.51
C LEU A 249 11.90 2.50 13.73
N ASP A 250 12.66 3.22 12.90
CA ASP A 250 13.73 2.64 12.07
C ASP A 250 14.84 1.95 12.86
N SER A 251 15.30 2.54 13.97
CA SER A 251 16.34 1.95 14.80
C SER A 251 15.93 0.65 15.50
N ASN A 252 14.62 0.41 15.66
CA ASN A 252 14.11 -0.82 16.25
C ASN A 252 14.04 -1.99 15.26
N LYS A 253 13.90 -1.71 13.96
CA LYS A 253 13.69 -2.74 12.92
C LYS A 253 14.76 -3.85 12.92
N PRO A 254 16.07 -3.57 12.93
CA PRO A 254 17.08 -4.64 12.94
C PRO A 254 17.09 -5.46 14.25
N ILE A 255 16.76 -4.82 15.39
CA ILE A 255 16.72 -5.48 16.69
C ILE A 255 15.55 -6.47 16.75
N ILE A 256 14.36 -6.03 16.31
CA ILE A 256 13.16 -6.88 16.26
C ILE A 256 13.32 -8.00 15.21
N GLY A 257 13.91 -7.68 14.05
CA GLY A 257 14.07 -8.67 12.98
C GLY A 257 14.99 -9.84 13.37
N SER A 258 16.09 -9.54 14.05
CA SER A 258 17.05 -10.55 14.52
C SER A 258 16.64 -11.31 15.78
N SER A 259 15.52 -10.95 16.42
CA SER A 259 15.11 -11.54 17.70
C SER A 259 14.26 -12.80 17.60
N GLY A 260 13.84 -13.20 16.39
CA GLY A 260 12.85 -14.28 16.19
C GLY A 260 11.40 -13.79 16.05
N ALA A 261 11.15 -12.48 16.07
CA ALA A 261 9.81 -11.93 15.90
C ALA A 261 9.22 -12.19 14.50
N ILE A 262 10.05 -12.21 13.46
CA ILE A 262 9.60 -12.49 12.09
C ILE A 262 8.99 -13.89 11.99
N PRO A 263 9.69 -14.99 12.34
CA PRO A 263 9.09 -16.34 12.37
C PRO A 263 7.76 -16.42 13.13
N PHE A 264 7.66 -15.77 14.30
CA PHE A 264 6.40 -15.70 15.03
C PHE A 264 5.29 -15.03 14.23
N LEU A 265 5.53 -13.83 13.68
CA LEU A 265 4.53 -13.10 12.90
C LEU A 265 4.06 -13.92 11.68
N VAL A 266 4.97 -14.65 11.02
CA VAL A 266 4.61 -15.54 9.90
C VAL A 266 3.77 -16.73 10.39
N LYS A 267 4.15 -17.36 11.50
CA LYS A 267 3.37 -18.45 12.11
C LYS A 267 1.96 -17.97 12.47
N SER A 268 1.84 -16.81 13.09
CA SER A 268 0.54 -16.20 13.43
C SER A 268 -0.31 -15.95 12.18
N LEU A 269 0.26 -15.43 11.10
CA LEU A 269 -0.46 -15.26 9.83
C LEU A 269 -0.96 -16.57 9.22
N LYS A 270 -0.23 -17.68 9.39
CA LYS A 270 -0.63 -19.01 8.90
C LYS A 270 -1.76 -19.63 9.73
N ILE A 271 -1.83 -19.31 11.02
CA ILE A 271 -2.84 -19.85 11.96
C ILE A 271 -4.14 -19.03 11.91
N LEU A 272 -4.03 -17.71 11.80
CA LEU A 272 -5.19 -16.83 11.72
C LEU A 272 -5.99 -17.17 10.45
N ASP A 273 -7.26 -17.57 10.64
CA ASP A 273 -8.13 -18.01 9.53
C ASP A 273 -8.18 -16.94 8.44
N THR A 274 -7.77 -17.33 7.24
CA THR A 274 -7.75 -16.46 6.06
C THR A 274 -9.14 -15.94 5.67
N ASN A 275 -10.21 -16.57 6.19
CA ASN A 275 -11.60 -16.17 5.97
C ASN A 275 -12.15 -15.25 7.07
N SER A 276 -11.38 -15.01 8.13
CA SER A 276 -11.75 -14.08 9.21
C SER A 276 -10.95 -12.78 9.10
N THR A 277 -11.64 -11.64 9.05
CA THR A 277 -11.02 -10.31 9.09
C THR A 277 -10.57 -10.00 10.51
N SER A 278 -9.54 -10.69 11.00
CA SER A 278 -8.95 -10.43 12.31
C SER A 278 -8.01 -9.22 12.24
N GLN A 279 -8.21 -8.25 13.12
CA GLN A 279 -7.31 -7.10 13.28
C GLN A 279 -5.85 -7.55 13.46
N ALA A 280 -5.62 -8.66 14.17
CA ALA A 280 -4.30 -9.23 14.39
C ALA A 280 -3.61 -9.64 13.06
N ARG A 281 -4.38 -10.07 12.06
CA ARG A 281 -3.84 -10.38 10.72
C ARG A 281 -3.35 -9.12 10.01
N HIS A 282 -4.12 -8.04 10.07
CA HIS A 282 -3.71 -6.74 9.53
C HIS A 282 -2.49 -6.20 10.27
N ASP A 283 -2.48 -6.29 11.60
CA ASP A 283 -1.38 -5.80 12.42
C ASP A 283 -0.09 -6.59 12.15
N ALA A 284 -0.18 -7.91 11.99
CA ALA A 284 0.97 -8.74 11.63
C ALA A 284 1.53 -8.39 10.24
N LEU A 285 0.67 -8.18 9.23
CA LEU A 285 1.11 -7.75 7.91
C LEU A 285 1.73 -6.34 7.93
N ARG A 286 1.17 -5.41 8.71
CA ARG A 286 1.72 -4.06 8.87
C ARG A 286 3.07 -4.10 9.59
N ALA A 287 3.22 -4.96 10.60
CA ALA A 287 4.49 -5.17 11.31
C ALA A 287 5.55 -5.76 10.36
N LEU A 288 5.21 -6.81 9.60
CA LEU A 288 6.12 -7.39 8.60
C LEU A 288 6.50 -6.40 7.50
N TYR A 289 5.57 -5.55 7.08
CA TYR A 289 5.88 -4.43 6.18
C TYR A 289 6.94 -3.51 6.79
N ASN A 290 6.73 -3.02 8.01
CA ASN A 290 7.71 -2.16 8.69
C ASN A 290 9.08 -2.84 8.81
N LEU A 291 9.11 -4.11 9.20
CA LEU A 291 10.35 -4.88 9.35
C LEU A 291 11.06 -5.11 8.02
N SER A 292 10.30 -5.33 6.93
CA SER A 292 10.85 -5.55 5.58
C SER A 292 11.55 -4.33 4.99
N ILE A 293 11.26 -3.12 5.49
CA ILE A 293 11.95 -1.89 5.04
C ILE A 293 13.46 -1.97 5.35
N SER A 294 13.85 -2.67 6.43
CA SER A 294 15.26 -2.89 6.77
C SER A 294 15.86 -4.04 5.94
N PRO A 295 16.86 -3.79 5.08
CA PRO A 295 17.47 -4.84 4.26
C PRO A 295 18.08 -5.98 5.08
N SER A 296 18.61 -5.67 6.26
CA SER A 296 19.17 -6.67 7.20
C SER A 296 18.14 -7.70 7.68
N ASN A 297 16.84 -7.41 7.56
CA ASN A 297 15.77 -8.32 7.97
C ASN A 297 15.31 -9.27 6.85
N ILE A 298 15.73 -9.04 5.60
CA ILE A 298 15.22 -9.83 4.47
C ILE A 298 15.71 -11.28 4.50
N SER A 299 16.90 -11.54 5.07
CA SER A 299 17.38 -12.91 5.32
C SER A 299 16.41 -13.68 6.24
N PHE A 300 16.04 -13.09 7.38
CA PHE A 300 15.10 -13.69 8.33
C PHE A 300 13.69 -13.85 7.74
N ILE A 301 13.24 -12.92 6.89
CA ILE A 301 11.98 -13.05 6.13
C ILE A 301 12.01 -14.24 5.18
N SER A 302 13.16 -14.46 4.52
CA SER A 302 13.33 -15.55 3.55
C SER A 302 13.37 -16.90 4.24
N GLU A 303 14.02 -16.99 5.40
CA GLU A 303 14.09 -18.20 6.23
C GLU A 303 12.74 -18.59 6.86
N ALA A 304 11.83 -17.63 7.05
CA ALA A 304 10.53 -17.86 7.68
C ALA A 304 9.42 -18.36 6.70
N ASP A 305 9.76 -18.69 5.45
CA ASP A 305 8.80 -19.06 4.39
C ASP A 305 7.69 -18.01 4.16
N LEU A 306 8.00 -16.72 4.36
CA LEU A 306 7.01 -15.66 4.16
C LEU A 306 6.68 -15.46 2.68
N ILE A 307 7.67 -15.54 1.79
CA ILE A 307 7.50 -15.22 0.36
C ILE A 307 6.45 -16.15 -0.30
N PRO A 308 6.54 -17.49 -0.20
CA PRO A 308 5.53 -18.36 -0.79
C PRO A 308 4.15 -18.17 -0.16
N PHE A 309 4.09 -17.94 1.16
CA PHE A 309 2.84 -17.66 1.86
C PHE A 309 2.16 -16.40 1.31
N LEU A 310 2.91 -15.31 1.16
CA LEU A 310 2.42 -14.04 0.65
C LEU A 310 1.92 -14.14 -0.80
N LEU A 311 2.67 -14.81 -1.67
CA LEU A 311 2.24 -15.05 -3.06
C LEU A 311 0.93 -15.85 -3.10
N ASN A 312 0.82 -16.89 -2.25
CA ASN A 312 -0.40 -17.67 -2.11
C ASN A 312 -1.54 -16.93 -1.41
N ALA A 313 -1.31 -15.80 -0.77
CA ALA A 313 -2.35 -14.96 -0.17
C ALA A 313 -2.82 -13.83 -1.11
N LEU A 314 -2.14 -13.60 -2.24
CA LEU A 314 -2.63 -12.68 -3.28
C LEU A 314 -3.98 -13.16 -3.83
N GLY A 315 -4.85 -12.18 -4.13
CA GLY A 315 -6.24 -12.39 -4.53
C GLY A 315 -7.25 -12.01 -3.44
N ASP A 316 -6.81 -11.85 -2.19
CA ASP A 316 -7.56 -11.19 -1.13
C ASP A 316 -7.33 -9.67 -1.22
N MET A 317 -8.33 -8.92 -1.68
CA MET A 317 -8.20 -7.50 -2.01
C MET A 317 -7.96 -6.62 -0.78
N GLU A 318 -8.34 -7.07 0.41
CA GLU A 318 -8.15 -6.29 1.65
C GLU A 318 -6.66 -6.18 2.02
N VAL A 319 -5.87 -7.19 1.65
CA VAL A 319 -4.45 -7.28 2.03
C VAL A 319 -3.48 -7.28 0.85
N SER A 320 -3.94 -7.51 -0.38
CA SER A 320 -3.06 -7.70 -1.55
C SER A 320 -2.11 -6.52 -1.79
N GLU A 321 -2.56 -5.28 -1.63
CA GLU A 321 -1.68 -4.12 -1.79
C GLU A 321 -0.57 -4.07 -0.72
N ARG A 322 -0.89 -4.44 0.52
CA ARG A 322 0.10 -4.55 1.62
C ARG A 322 1.08 -5.68 1.34
N ILE A 323 0.60 -6.83 0.90
CA ILE A 323 1.43 -7.97 0.49
C ILE A 323 2.43 -7.55 -0.58
N LEU A 324 1.97 -6.90 -1.66
CA LEU A 324 2.84 -6.43 -2.74
C LEU A 324 3.86 -5.38 -2.25
N SER A 325 3.52 -4.59 -1.24
CA SER A 325 4.46 -3.64 -0.62
C SER A 325 5.60 -4.36 0.11
N ILE A 326 5.29 -5.44 0.84
CA ILE A 326 6.30 -6.29 1.48
C ILE A 326 7.20 -6.91 0.40
N LEU A 327 6.61 -7.51 -0.65
CA LEU A 327 7.36 -8.12 -1.74
C LEU A 327 8.24 -7.10 -2.49
N SER A 328 7.80 -5.84 -2.61
CA SER A 328 8.60 -4.75 -3.19
C SER A 328 9.87 -4.46 -2.37
N ASN A 329 9.77 -4.46 -1.04
CA ASN A 329 10.94 -4.31 -0.17
C ASN A 329 11.88 -5.52 -0.29
N VAL A 330 11.32 -6.73 -0.30
CA VAL A 330 12.07 -8.00 -0.42
C VAL A 330 12.94 -8.02 -1.68
N VAL A 331 12.39 -7.72 -2.87
CA VAL A 331 13.16 -7.76 -4.14
C VAL A 331 14.28 -6.72 -4.24
N SER A 332 14.32 -5.75 -3.33
CA SER A 332 15.41 -4.78 -3.27
C SER A 332 16.74 -5.44 -2.84
N THR A 333 16.70 -6.63 -2.25
CA THR A 333 17.89 -7.41 -1.83
C THR A 333 18.14 -8.63 -2.72
N PRO A 334 19.40 -9.09 -2.89
CA PRO A 334 19.71 -10.33 -3.60
C PRO A 334 19.01 -11.58 -3.04
N GLU A 335 18.95 -11.69 -1.72
CA GLU A 335 18.36 -12.81 -1.00
C GLU A 335 16.86 -12.88 -1.26
N GLY A 336 16.17 -11.73 -1.17
CA GLY A 336 14.76 -11.64 -1.47
C GLY A 336 14.44 -11.92 -2.95
N ARG A 337 15.27 -11.45 -3.88
CA ARG A 337 15.11 -11.81 -5.31
C ARG A 337 15.24 -13.31 -5.53
N LYS A 338 16.27 -13.94 -4.94
CA LYS A 338 16.43 -15.40 -5.01
C LYS A 338 15.19 -16.11 -4.46
N GLY A 339 14.64 -15.64 -3.34
CA GLY A 339 13.40 -16.16 -2.76
C GLY A 339 12.21 -16.09 -3.71
N ILE A 340 12.06 -14.99 -4.46
CA ILE A 340 11.00 -14.86 -5.48
C ILE A 340 11.26 -15.77 -6.69
N SER A 341 12.50 -15.87 -7.19
CA SER A 341 12.83 -16.72 -8.34
C SER A 341 12.55 -18.21 -8.12
N ILE A 342 12.77 -18.70 -6.89
CA ILE A 342 12.55 -20.12 -6.55
C ILE A 342 11.12 -20.42 -6.10
N ALA A 343 10.32 -19.40 -5.79
CA ALA A 343 8.96 -19.58 -5.31
C ALA A 343 8.06 -20.10 -6.46
N PRO A 344 7.34 -21.22 -6.25
CA PRO A 344 6.42 -21.75 -7.25
C PRO A 344 5.37 -20.71 -7.66
N GLU A 345 5.06 -20.64 -8.95
CA GLU A 345 4.03 -19.76 -9.52
C GLU A 345 4.23 -18.25 -9.24
N ALA A 346 5.39 -17.81 -8.76
CA ALA A 346 5.63 -16.40 -8.43
C ALA A 346 5.38 -15.47 -9.62
N PHE A 347 5.95 -15.77 -10.79
CA PHE A 347 5.76 -14.95 -11.99
C PHE A 347 4.34 -15.02 -12.55
N PRO A 348 3.71 -16.21 -12.74
CA PRO A 348 2.29 -16.29 -13.11
C PRO A 348 1.37 -15.45 -12.21
N ILE A 349 1.54 -15.52 -10.88
CA ILE A 349 0.74 -14.75 -9.92
C ILE A 349 0.99 -13.24 -10.10
N LEU A 350 2.24 -12.80 -10.17
CA LEU A 350 2.57 -11.38 -10.33
C LEU A 350 2.13 -10.81 -11.69
N VAL A 351 2.16 -11.62 -12.75
CA VAL A 351 1.63 -11.26 -14.08
C VAL A 351 0.11 -11.12 -14.03
N ASP A 352 -0.60 -12.01 -13.33
CA ASP A 352 -2.05 -11.88 -13.13
C ASP A 352 -2.42 -10.56 -12.46
N VAL A 353 -1.67 -10.13 -11.44
CA VAL A 353 -1.88 -8.84 -10.75
C VAL A 353 -1.78 -7.65 -11.71
N LEU A 354 -0.97 -7.73 -12.77
CA LEU A 354 -0.92 -6.65 -13.77
C LEU A 354 -2.25 -6.45 -14.50
N ASN A 355 -3.10 -7.48 -14.56
CA ASN A 355 -4.40 -7.44 -15.21
C ASN A 355 -5.53 -6.91 -14.30
N TRP A 356 -5.24 -6.58 -13.03
CA TRP A 356 -6.22 -6.05 -12.07
C TRP A 356 -6.49 -4.55 -12.33
N THR A 357 -7.26 -4.27 -13.37
CA THR A 357 -7.52 -2.90 -13.87
C THR A 357 -8.25 -1.98 -12.90
N ASP A 358 -8.97 -2.52 -11.92
CA ASP A 358 -9.64 -1.81 -10.85
C ASP A 358 -8.76 -1.55 -9.62
N SER A 359 -7.53 -2.07 -9.61
CA SER A 359 -6.56 -1.94 -8.51
C SER A 359 -5.21 -1.35 -8.98
N PRO A 360 -5.16 -0.06 -9.38
CA PRO A 360 -3.93 0.55 -9.89
C PRO A 360 -2.74 0.49 -8.92
N GLY A 361 -2.99 0.58 -7.61
CA GLY A 361 -1.96 0.47 -6.58
C GLY A 361 -1.27 -0.90 -6.55
N CYS A 362 -2.03 -1.97 -6.84
CA CYS A 362 -1.49 -3.32 -6.99
C CYS A 362 -0.70 -3.47 -8.28
N GLN A 363 -1.22 -2.97 -9.42
CA GLN A 363 -0.51 -2.98 -10.70
C GLN A 363 0.84 -2.25 -10.62
N GLU A 364 0.88 -1.10 -9.93
CA GLU A 364 2.12 -0.34 -9.72
C GLU A 364 3.17 -1.13 -8.94
N LYS A 365 2.77 -1.83 -7.87
CA LYS A 365 3.70 -2.61 -7.04
C LYS A 365 4.14 -3.89 -7.73
N ALA A 366 3.23 -4.61 -8.38
CA ALA A 366 3.57 -5.80 -9.17
C ALA A 366 4.52 -5.46 -10.34
N SER A 367 4.25 -4.36 -11.07
CA SER A 367 5.16 -3.90 -12.14
C SER A 367 6.53 -3.48 -11.61
N TYR A 368 6.63 -2.94 -10.39
CA TYR A 368 7.93 -2.68 -9.75
C TYR A 368 8.69 -3.98 -9.47
N ILE A 369 8.03 -4.95 -8.84
CA ILE A 369 8.61 -6.26 -8.52
C ILE A 369 9.15 -6.92 -9.80
N LEU A 370 8.31 -7.04 -10.83
CA LEU A 370 8.67 -7.64 -12.11
C LEU A 370 9.80 -6.87 -12.83
N MET A 371 9.82 -5.54 -12.74
CA MET A 371 10.90 -4.72 -13.31
C MET A 371 12.25 -5.00 -12.63
N VAL A 372 12.27 -5.09 -11.30
CA VAL A 372 13.50 -5.40 -10.54
C VAL A 372 14.01 -6.79 -10.89
N MET A 373 13.11 -7.79 -10.92
CA MET A 373 13.44 -9.17 -11.27
C MET A 373 13.97 -9.26 -12.71
N ALA A 374 13.29 -8.64 -13.68
CA ALA A 374 13.72 -8.62 -15.08
C ALA A 374 15.09 -7.97 -15.25
N HIS A 375 15.39 -6.88 -14.53
CA HIS A 375 16.69 -6.22 -14.68
C HIS A 375 17.85 -7.05 -14.12
N LYS A 376 17.65 -7.79 -13.03
CA LYS A 376 18.76 -8.35 -12.24
C LYS A 376 19.03 -9.85 -12.47
N ALA A 377 18.09 -10.59 -13.06
CA ALA A 377 18.24 -12.03 -13.27
C ALA A 377 17.74 -12.47 -14.65
N TYR A 378 18.65 -12.99 -15.48
CA TYR A 378 18.33 -13.42 -16.85
C TYR A 378 17.41 -14.66 -16.89
N GLY A 379 17.55 -15.59 -15.93
CA GLY A 379 16.70 -16.78 -15.84
C GLY A 379 15.22 -16.43 -15.62
N ASP A 380 14.96 -15.39 -14.84
CA ASP A 380 13.60 -14.96 -14.51
C ASP A 380 12.86 -14.39 -15.73
N ARG A 381 13.58 -13.79 -16.69
CA ARG A 381 12.95 -13.22 -17.90
C ARG A 381 12.24 -14.29 -18.73
N GLN A 382 12.85 -15.47 -18.85
CA GLN A 382 12.26 -16.59 -19.58
C GLN A 382 11.00 -17.09 -18.87
N ALA A 383 11.07 -17.25 -17.54
CA ALA A 383 9.90 -17.64 -16.73
C ALA A 383 8.76 -16.61 -16.82
N MET A 384 9.07 -15.31 -16.87
CA MET A 384 8.06 -14.26 -17.10
C MET A 384 7.42 -14.34 -18.49
N ILE A 385 8.21 -14.62 -19.54
CA ILE A 385 7.70 -14.78 -20.90
C ILE A 385 6.76 -15.98 -20.98
N GLU A 386 7.14 -17.10 -20.36
CA GLU A 386 6.32 -18.31 -20.26
C GLU A 386 5.03 -18.09 -19.46
N ALA A 387 5.09 -17.22 -18.45
CA ALA A 387 3.93 -16.74 -17.71
C ALA A 387 3.04 -15.75 -18.50
N GLY A 388 3.41 -15.39 -19.74
CA GLY A 388 2.60 -14.52 -20.60
C GLY A 388 2.76 -13.02 -20.35
N ILE A 389 3.84 -12.58 -19.69
CA ILE A 389 4.03 -11.18 -19.27
C ILE A 389 3.87 -10.15 -20.40
N VAL A 390 4.24 -10.50 -21.64
CA VAL A 390 4.28 -9.55 -22.76
C VAL A 390 2.90 -8.98 -23.06
N SER A 391 1.85 -9.81 -23.03
CA SER A 391 0.47 -9.35 -23.29
C SER A 391 0.00 -8.38 -22.21
N SER A 392 0.20 -8.76 -20.94
CA SER A 392 -0.16 -7.92 -19.79
C SER A 392 0.59 -6.59 -19.77
N LEU A 393 1.86 -6.56 -20.17
CA LEU A 393 2.62 -5.31 -20.24
C LEU A 393 2.14 -4.39 -21.36
N LEU A 394 1.76 -4.92 -22.53
CA LEU A 394 1.21 -4.12 -23.63
C LEU A 394 -0.10 -3.45 -23.21
N GLU A 395 -0.98 -4.19 -22.55
CA GLU A 395 -2.21 -3.64 -21.98
C GLU A 395 -1.89 -2.58 -20.91
N LEU A 396 -0.95 -2.88 -20.00
CA LEU A 396 -0.56 -1.97 -18.92
C LEU A 396 0.09 -0.68 -19.44
N THR A 397 0.87 -0.72 -20.52
CA THR A 397 1.43 0.47 -21.18
C THR A 397 0.33 1.38 -21.74
N LEU A 398 -0.83 0.83 -22.10
CA LEU A 398 -1.92 1.57 -22.71
C LEU A 398 -2.97 2.04 -21.70
N LEU A 399 -3.25 1.23 -20.67
CA LEU A 399 -4.34 1.45 -19.71
C LEU A 399 -3.87 1.75 -18.28
N GLY A 400 -2.67 1.31 -17.91
CA GLY A 400 -2.12 1.41 -16.56
C GLY A 400 -1.84 2.84 -16.11
N SER A 401 -1.58 3.05 -14.81
CA SER A 401 -1.17 4.37 -14.27
C SER A 401 0.10 4.90 -14.95
N THR A 402 0.38 6.20 -14.87
CA THR A 402 1.60 6.75 -15.47
C THR A 402 2.89 6.10 -14.94
N LEU A 403 2.87 5.66 -13.68
CA LEU A 403 4.00 4.95 -13.08
C LEU A 403 4.09 3.51 -13.60
N ALA A 404 2.97 2.79 -13.65
CA ALA A 404 2.90 1.44 -14.21
C ALA A 404 3.27 1.41 -15.70
N GLN A 405 2.83 2.38 -16.49
CA GLN A 405 3.16 2.52 -17.92
C GLN A 405 4.66 2.67 -18.14
N LYS A 406 5.33 3.55 -17.38
CA LYS A 406 6.79 3.75 -17.47
C LYS A 406 7.55 2.46 -17.12
N ARG A 407 7.13 1.76 -16.08
CA ARG A 407 7.72 0.47 -15.68
C ARG A 407 7.47 -0.61 -16.74
N ALA A 408 6.27 -0.66 -17.31
CA ALA A 408 5.91 -1.63 -18.33
C ALA A 408 6.75 -1.46 -19.60
N SER A 409 6.88 -0.22 -20.11
CA SER A 409 7.75 0.09 -21.24
C SER A 409 9.20 -0.31 -20.96
N ARG A 410 9.69 -0.05 -19.74
CA ARG A 410 11.06 -0.44 -19.36
C ARG A 410 11.27 -1.96 -19.35
N ILE A 411 10.30 -2.73 -18.87
CA ILE A 411 10.37 -4.20 -18.91
C ILE A 411 10.36 -4.69 -20.36
N LEU A 412 9.47 -4.16 -21.21
CA LEU A 412 9.40 -4.54 -22.63
C LEU A 412 10.71 -4.27 -23.37
N GLU A 413 11.37 -3.14 -23.11
CA GLU A 413 12.71 -2.85 -23.63
C GLU A 413 13.74 -3.91 -23.22
N VAL A 414 13.77 -4.27 -21.94
CA VAL A 414 14.69 -5.27 -21.39
C VAL A 414 14.46 -6.64 -22.05
N LEU A 415 13.19 -7.05 -22.21
CA LEU A 415 12.85 -8.32 -22.87
C LEU A 415 13.16 -8.31 -24.37
N ARG A 416 13.08 -7.15 -25.04
CA ARG A 416 13.40 -7.00 -26.47
C ARG A 416 14.91 -7.12 -26.73
N VAL A 417 15.73 -6.48 -25.90
CA VAL A 417 17.20 -6.53 -26.05
C VAL A 417 17.72 -7.97 -25.96
N ASP A 418 17.15 -8.78 -25.07
CA ASP A 418 17.55 -10.18 -24.94
C ASP A 418 17.18 -11.04 -26.15
N LYS A 419 16.01 -10.80 -26.76
CA LYS A 419 15.68 -11.45 -28.04
C LYS A 419 16.69 -11.06 -29.12
N GLY A 420 17.10 -9.80 -29.18
CA GLY A 420 18.12 -9.32 -30.12
C GLY A 420 19.49 -10.00 -29.90
N LYS A 421 19.94 -10.14 -28.65
CA LYS A 421 21.19 -10.83 -28.31
C LYS A 421 21.15 -12.32 -28.65
N ARG A 422 20.09 -13.04 -28.27
CA ARG A 422 19.94 -14.48 -28.59
C ARG A 422 19.88 -14.72 -30.10
N VAL A 423 19.21 -13.84 -30.85
CA VAL A 423 19.19 -13.93 -32.32
C VAL A 423 20.61 -13.68 -32.87
N SER A 424 21.32 -12.65 -32.39
CA SER A 424 22.70 -12.38 -32.84
C SER A 424 23.69 -13.49 -32.51
N GLU A 425 23.58 -14.13 -31.34
CA GLU A 425 24.43 -15.27 -30.95
C GLU A 425 24.13 -16.52 -31.78
N ASN A 426 22.85 -16.77 -32.09
CA ASN A 426 22.45 -17.89 -32.96
C ASN A 426 22.88 -17.70 -34.43
N PHE A 427 23.02 -16.46 -34.90
CA PHE A 427 23.54 -16.16 -36.25
C PHE A 427 25.07 -15.98 -36.29
N GLY A 428 25.74 -15.80 -35.14
CA GLY A 428 27.19 -15.60 -35.04
C GLY A 428 28.04 -16.87 -35.15
N GLY A 429 27.41 -18.06 -35.25
CA GLY A 429 28.09 -19.35 -35.33
C GLY A 429 28.42 -19.85 -36.74
N ASN A 430 28.05 -19.15 -37.81
CA ASN A 430 28.36 -19.58 -39.17
C ASN A 430 28.63 -18.38 -40.08
N MET A 431 29.83 -17.83 -39.99
CA MET A 431 30.35 -16.85 -40.95
C MET A 431 30.51 -17.52 -42.32
N ASN A 432 29.55 -17.31 -43.22
CA ASN A 432 29.73 -17.05 -44.66
C ASN A 432 28.38 -17.08 -45.39
N ALA A 433 27.57 -16.03 -45.23
CA ALA A 433 26.60 -15.63 -46.24
C ALA A 433 26.20 -14.17 -45.98
N ALA A 434 26.85 -13.24 -46.67
CA ALA A 434 26.36 -11.88 -46.79
C ALA A 434 25.03 -11.92 -47.56
N VAL A 435 23.91 -11.66 -46.88
CA VAL A 435 22.64 -11.38 -47.55
C VAL A 435 22.32 -9.91 -47.34
N SER A 436 22.67 -9.12 -48.36
CA SER A 436 22.25 -7.74 -48.51
C SER A 436 20.72 -7.65 -48.58
N ALA A 437 20.14 -6.68 -47.88
CA ALA A 437 18.71 -6.35 -47.94
C ALA A 437 18.31 -5.88 -49.35
N PRO A 438 17.12 -6.22 -49.87
CA PRO A 438 16.62 -5.61 -51.08
C PRO A 438 16.07 -4.21 -50.78
N ILE A 439 16.73 -3.21 -51.35
CA ILE A 439 16.24 -1.85 -51.50
C ILE A 439 15.31 -1.86 -52.72
N CYS A 440 14.01 -1.64 -52.53
CA CYS A 440 13.09 -1.29 -53.62
C CYS A 440 12.48 0.08 -53.34
N GLY A 441 13.05 1.09 -54.01
CA GLY A 441 12.49 2.43 -54.14
C GLY A 441 12.29 2.76 -55.63
N SER A 442 11.02 2.95 -55.99
CA SER A 442 10.44 3.91 -56.97
C SER A 442 10.96 3.99 -58.42
N SER A 443 10.09 3.74 -59.41
CA SER A 443 9.41 4.79 -60.23
C SER A 443 8.70 4.26 -61.49
N SER A 444 7.41 4.58 -61.60
CA SER A 444 6.65 5.14 -62.74
C SER A 444 6.99 4.81 -64.21
N SER A 445 6.00 4.33 -64.99
CA SER A 445 5.30 5.10 -66.07
C SER A 445 4.36 4.23 -66.95
N SER A 446 3.09 4.68 -67.10
CA SER A 446 2.17 4.71 -68.29
C SER A 446 2.17 3.57 -69.33
N SER A 447 1.09 3.10 -69.97
CA SER A 447 -0.32 3.48 -70.15
C SER A 447 -0.94 2.48 -71.16
N THR A 448 -2.22 2.08 -71.04
CA THR A 448 -3.29 2.17 -72.07
C THR A 448 -4.58 1.42 -71.68
N ASN A 449 -5.70 2.09 -71.99
CA ASN A 449 -7.14 1.82 -71.80
C ASN A 449 -7.69 0.41 -72.11
N LEU A 450 -8.78 0.00 -71.42
CA LEU A 450 -10.17 0.03 -71.93
C LEU A 450 -11.21 -0.56 -70.93
N ASN A 451 -12.29 0.20 -70.74
CA ASN A 451 -13.67 -0.10 -70.30
C ASN A 451 -14.01 -1.35 -69.46
N GLY A 452 -14.67 -1.10 -68.31
CA GLY A 452 -15.57 -2.03 -67.63
C GLY A 452 -16.12 -1.41 -66.35
N LYS A 453 -17.37 -0.97 -66.38
CA LYS A 453 -18.06 -0.22 -65.32
C LYS A 453 -19.02 -1.16 -64.61
N GLU A 454 -18.68 -1.61 -63.39
CA GLU A 454 -19.58 -2.26 -62.43
C GLU A 454 -18.94 -2.07 -61.03
N CYS A 455 -19.50 -1.18 -60.21
CA CYS A 455 -20.55 -1.41 -59.21
C CYS A 455 -19.96 -1.85 -57.86
N LEU A 456 -20.28 -1.05 -56.86
CA LEU A 456 -19.88 -1.09 -55.45
C LEU A 456 -20.15 -2.46 -54.80
N VAL A 457 -19.14 -3.03 -54.14
CA VAL A 457 -19.27 -3.53 -52.75
C VAL A 457 -17.88 -3.41 -52.11
N GLU A 458 -17.72 -2.51 -51.13
CA GLU A 458 -16.60 -2.58 -50.20
C GLU A 458 -16.83 -3.81 -49.32
N GLU A 459 -16.01 -4.85 -49.50
CA GLU A 459 -15.96 -5.97 -48.57
C GLU A 459 -15.37 -5.50 -47.23
N ASP A 460 -16.25 -5.09 -46.32
CA ASP A 460 -16.01 -4.97 -44.88
C ASP A 460 -15.87 -6.37 -44.24
N GLY A 461 -15.07 -7.24 -44.88
CA GLY A 461 -14.94 -8.66 -44.58
C GLY A 461 -13.71 -8.95 -43.72
N MET A 462 -13.96 -9.33 -42.47
CA MET A 462 -13.01 -9.94 -41.53
C MET A 462 -11.79 -9.08 -41.14
N MET A 463 -12.06 -8.09 -40.29
CA MET A 463 -11.04 -7.70 -39.30
C MET A 463 -10.72 -8.94 -38.44
N SER A 464 -9.48 -9.45 -38.52
CA SER A 464 -8.98 -10.51 -37.66
C SER A 464 -9.30 -10.21 -36.19
N GLU A 465 -9.56 -11.23 -35.37
CA GLU A 465 -9.91 -11.05 -33.95
C GLU A 465 -8.84 -10.22 -33.21
N GLU A 466 -7.57 -10.35 -33.60
CA GLU A 466 -6.46 -9.53 -33.09
C GLU A 466 -6.62 -8.06 -33.47
N LYS A 467 -7.08 -7.76 -34.69
CA LYS A 467 -7.29 -6.38 -35.16
C LYS A 467 -8.49 -5.73 -34.47
N LYS A 468 -9.52 -6.51 -34.13
CA LYS A 468 -10.65 -6.06 -33.29
C LYS A 468 -10.21 -5.79 -31.86
N ALA A 469 -9.46 -6.70 -31.25
CA ALA A 469 -8.91 -6.53 -29.90
C ALA A 469 -7.99 -5.29 -29.81
N VAL A 470 -7.10 -5.10 -30.79
CA VAL A 470 -6.24 -3.90 -30.88
C VAL A 470 -7.09 -2.63 -30.99
N LYS A 471 -8.15 -2.62 -31.82
CA LYS A 471 -9.04 -1.46 -31.94
C LYS A 471 -9.75 -1.13 -30.63
N GLN A 472 -10.25 -2.14 -29.91
CA GLN A 472 -10.88 -1.96 -28.60
C GLN A 472 -9.89 -1.42 -27.57
N LEU A 473 -8.67 -1.94 -27.54
CA LEU A 473 -7.62 -1.53 -26.60
C LEU A 473 -7.19 -0.07 -26.85
N VAL A 474 -7.03 0.31 -28.12
CA VAL A 474 -6.76 1.71 -28.52
C VAL A 474 -7.88 2.64 -28.06
N GLN A 475 -9.14 2.24 -28.26
CA GLN A 475 -10.30 3.05 -27.85
C GLN A 475 -10.37 3.21 -26.33
N GLN A 476 -10.12 2.15 -25.56
CA GLN A 476 -10.11 2.19 -24.09
C GLN A 476 -8.93 3.02 -23.56
N SER A 477 -7.75 2.93 -24.20
CA SER A 477 -6.59 3.76 -23.87
C SER A 477 -6.84 5.24 -24.09
N LEU A 478 -7.50 5.58 -25.21
CA LEU A 478 -7.90 6.95 -25.49
C LEU A 478 -8.86 7.48 -24.42
N GLN A 479 -9.88 6.71 -24.05
CA GLN A 479 -10.84 7.09 -23.00
C GLN A 479 -10.15 7.29 -21.64
N ASN A 480 -9.23 6.41 -21.25
CA ASN A 480 -8.49 6.54 -19.99
C ASN A 480 -7.54 7.74 -20.00
N ASN A 481 -6.85 8.00 -21.11
CA ASN A 481 -6.03 9.21 -21.25
C ASN A 481 -6.88 10.48 -21.18
N MET A 482 -8.03 10.52 -21.86
CA MET A 482 -8.97 11.64 -21.78
C MET A 482 -9.46 11.87 -20.34
N ARG A 483 -9.86 10.82 -19.63
CA ARG A 483 -10.28 10.92 -18.22
C ARG A 483 -9.18 11.51 -17.33
N ARG A 484 -7.91 11.11 -17.53
CA ARG A 484 -6.77 11.68 -16.79
C ARG A 484 -6.52 13.14 -17.11
N ILE A 485 -6.69 13.54 -18.37
CA ILE A 485 -6.56 14.94 -18.80
C ILE A 485 -7.65 15.79 -18.12
N VAL A 486 -8.91 15.33 -18.14
CA VAL A 486 -10.04 15.99 -17.47
C VAL A 486 -9.77 16.14 -15.97
N ASN A 487 -9.33 15.07 -15.30
CA ASN A 487 -9.01 15.10 -13.87
C ASN A 487 -7.85 16.05 -13.54
N ARG A 488 -6.83 16.17 -14.39
CA ARG A 488 -5.71 17.11 -14.19
C ARG A 488 -6.08 18.56 -14.45
N ALA A 489 -7.08 18.79 -15.30
CA ALA A 489 -7.57 20.12 -15.65
C ALA A 489 -8.63 20.65 -14.65
N ASN A 490 -8.98 19.90 -13.59
CA ASN A 490 -10.08 20.22 -12.67
C ASN A 490 -11.41 20.54 -13.39
N LEU A 491 -11.66 19.86 -14.51
CA LEU A 491 -12.91 20.01 -15.26
C LEU A 491 -14.02 19.18 -14.58
N PRO A 492 -15.29 19.65 -14.58
CA PRO A 492 -16.42 18.90 -14.01
C PRO A 492 -16.55 17.50 -14.63
N GLN A 493 -16.91 16.49 -13.83
CA GLN A 493 -17.03 15.08 -14.27
C GLN A 493 -18.06 14.85 -15.39
N ASP A 494 -18.97 15.81 -15.61
CA ASP A 494 -20.03 15.76 -16.64
C ASP A 494 -19.63 16.45 -17.96
N PHE A 495 -18.34 16.72 -18.19
CA PHE A 495 -17.89 17.31 -19.45
C PHE A 495 -17.98 16.29 -20.60
N VAL A 496 -19.12 16.25 -21.28
CA VAL A 496 -19.34 15.48 -22.51
C VAL A 496 -18.60 16.19 -23.66
N PRO A 497 -17.63 15.55 -24.34
CA PRO A 497 -16.97 16.17 -25.49
C PRO A 497 -18.02 16.43 -26.59
N SER A 498 -18.12 17.67 -27.05
CA SER A 498 -19.02 18.01 -28.15
C SER A 498 -18.66 17.22 -29.42
N GLU A 499 -19.65 17.00 -30.30
CA GLU A 499 -19.48 16.33 -31.60
C GLU A 499 -18.32 16.94 -32.44
N HIS A 500 -17.98 18.21 -32.20
CA HIS A 500 -16.87 18.92 -32.83
C HIS A 500 -15.48 18.40 -32.40
N PHE A 501 -15.36 17.76 -31.23
CA PHE A 501 -14.12 17.13 -30.77
C PHE A 501 -13.92 15.72 -31.33
N LYS A 502 -15.02 15.02 -31.64
CA LYS A 502 -14.99 13.70 -32.30
C LYS A 502 -14.55 13.80 -33.76
N SER A 503 -14.84 14.90 -34.46
CA SER A 503 -14.39 15.09 -35.84
C SER A 503 -12.88 15.37 -35.96
N LEU A 504 -12.29 16.01 -34.94
CA LEU A 504 -10.85 16.29 -34.87
C LEU A 504 -10.01 15.03 -34.66
N THR A 505 -10.56 13.98 -34.01
CA THR A 505 -9.84 12.71 -33.79
C THR A 505 -9.94 11.75 -34.97
N ALA A 506 -11.03 11.81 -35.75
CA ALA A 506 -11.18 11.03 -36.99
C ALA A 506 -10.18 11.45 -38.10
N SER A 507 -9.60 12.65 -38.02
CA SER A 507 -8.67 13.19 -39.02
C SER A 507 -7.19 12.98 -38.70
N THR A 508 -6.85 12.30 -37.60
CA THR A 508 -5.44 12.00 -37.29
C THR A 508 -4.99 10.71 -37.94
N THR A 509 -4.94 10.71 -39.27
CA THR A 509 -4.15 9.73 -40.01
C THR A 509 -2.66 10.08 -39.86
N SER A 510 -1.89 9.04 -39.58
CA SER A 510 -0.44 8.96 -39.54
C SER A 510 0.30 10.05 -40.33
N LYS A 511 0.85 11.03 -39.62
CA LYS A 511 2.07 11.71 -40.05
C LYS A 511 3.07 11.70 -38.90
N SER A 512 4.11 10.91 -39.13
CA SER A 512 5.40 10.89 -38.45
C SER A 512 5.76 12.19 -37.75
N LEU A 513 6.04 12.11 -36.44
CA LEU A 513 6.89 13.10 -35.79
C LEU A 513 8.32 12.91 -36.32
N PRO A 514 9.01 13.97 -36.77
CA PRO A 514 10.42 13.89 -37.06
C PRO A 514 11.19 13.74 -35.74
N PHE A 515 12.18 12.85 -35.77
CA PHE A 515 13.16 12.41 -34.76
C PHE A 515 13.24 13.15 -33.43
#